data_AF-A0AAW2ML08-F1
#
_entry.id   AF-A0AAW2ML08-F1
#
_cell.length_a   1.000
_cell.length_b   1.000
_cell.length_c   1.000
_cell.angle_alpha   90.00
_cell.angle_beta   90.00
_cell.angle_gamma   90.00
#
_symmetry.space_group_name_H-M   'P 1'
#
loop_
_entity.id
_entity.type
_entity.pdbx_description
1 polymer ?
#
loop_
_entity_poly.entity_id
_entity_poly.type
_entity_poly.pdbx_seq_one_letter_code
_entity_poly.pdbx_strand_id
1 'polypeptide(L)'
;MACFLLLSVTCILSFYPSIAAETSDQNSLETYIVHVHVPESSQVLAESGDMESWYNSFLPTPTANSDDYSLRMIHSYRNVIMGFAARLSPLEVSQMEKKEGFISARPQKTYTLHTTHAPSFLGLQENVGAWPISNYGKGVIIGVIDTGISPGHLSFSDEGMPPPPAKWKGKCELNGTSCNNKLIGARNFVSHLSGLPPIDQEGHGTLTASTAAGNSVSGANVLGNANGTAAGMAPLAHLAVYKACSLDVCGESDILAAMDAAVEDGVDVISASLGRGPTSFSEDSVAIAAFSAIQKGIFVSCSADNGGPNSSTLANEFPWVLTVGASTIDRSIRALAVLGNGDEFDGESLFQPKDFQPTLLPLVDPSAGGNETMAYCVPGSLNDTDVKGKVVLCVGGGGISRIAKGQTVKDAGGAAMIVSNDAVTAYDIKPDAHVLPAAHVSYAGQKIKAYINSTSTPTATIIFKGTVLGTKSAPMVASFSSRGPSLSSPGILKPDIIGPGVSILAARYMSMDNTTNDSTNASFSMASGTSISCPHLCGIAALLKSAHPDWSPAAIKSALMTSATQTNLNGSLIANERLLQPTFSLLVQAMSIHRRQLIQASSTISALKITSHIYAV
;
A
#
# COMPACT_ATOMS: atom_id res chain seq x y z
N MET A 1 76.49 2.53 -17.80
CA MET A 1 76.33 1.83 -16.50
C MET A 1 74.85 1.75 -16.16
N ALA A 2 74.43 0.98 -15.15
CA ALA A 2 73.12 0.32 -15.17
C ALA A 2 72.10 0.79 -14.09
N CYS A 3 70.83 0.47 -14.35
CA CYS A 3 69.76 0.11 -13.40
C CYS A 3 69.02 1.15 -12.50
N PHE A 4 67.74 1.36 -12.86
CA PHE A 4 66.52 1.14 -12.04
C PHE A 4 65.82 2.23 -11.16
N LEU A 5 64.48 2.05 -11.04
CA LEU A 5 63.49 2.39 -9.97
C LEU A 5 62.69 3.76 -9.97
N LEU A 6 61.53 3.75 -10.66
CA LEU A 6 60.11 3.86 -10.15
C LEU A 6 59.44 5.14 -9.53
N LEU A 7 58.11 5.25 -9.77
CA LEU A 7 56.99 6.02 -9.10
C LEU A 7 56.84 7.56 -9.39
N SER A 8 55.66 8.24 -9.34
CA SER A 8 54.21 7.94 -9.63
C SER A 8 53.26 9.20 -9.50
N VAL A 9 51.95 9.09 -9.87
CA VAL A 9 50.71 9.76 -9.28
C VAL A 9 50.03 11.08 -9.87
N THR A 10 48.74 10.94 -10.32
CA THR A 10 47.50 11.85 -10.36
C THR A 10 47.43 13.19 -11.19
N CYS A 11 46.29 13.92 -11.52
CA CYS A 11 44.79 13.74 -11.57
C CYS A 11 43.93 14.88 -12.26
N ILE A 12 42.63 14.61 -12.60
CA ILE A 12 41.34 15.41 -12.45
C ILE A 12 40.75 16.45 -13.50
N LEU A 13 39.54 16.13 -14.05
CA LEU A 13 38.28 16.91 -14.44
C LEU A 13 38.30 18.23 -15.31
N SER A 14 37.21 18.88 -15.82
CA SER A 14 35.83 18.63 -16.41
C SER A 14 35.25 20.00 -16.96
N PHE A 15 34.07 20.30 -17.59
CA PHE A 15 32.77 19.71 -18.06
C PHE A 15 32.45 20.23 -19.53
N TYR A 16 31.29 20.67 -20.11
CA TYR A 16 29.82 20.92 -19.85
C TYR A 16 29.02 21.04 -21.22
N PRO A 17 27.66 20.88 -21.33
CA PRO A 17 26.90 20.89 -22.63
C PRO A 17 25.54 21.67 -22.73
N SER A 18 24.84 21.61 -23.89
CA SER A 18 23.43 22.03 -24.17
C SER A 18 22.83 21.31 -25.42
N ILE A 19 21.50 21.34 -25.68
CA ILE A 19 20.77 20.41 -26.59
C ILE A 19 19.71 21.12 -27.50
N ALA A 20 19.40 20.53 -28.67
CA ALA A 20 18.27 20.84 -29.58
C ALA A 20 17.62 19.54 -30.15
N ALA A 21 16.50 19.64 -30.91
CA ALA A 21 15.62 18.51 -31.28
C ALA A 21 15.65 18.08 -32.78
N GLU A 22 14.99 16.95 -33.10
CA GLU A 22 15.34 16.05 -34.22
C GLU A 22 14.37 16.00 -35.42
N THR A 23 14.85 15.41 -36.52
CA THR A 23 14.06 14.85 -37.64
C THR A 23 14.35 13.35 -37.75
N SER A 24 13.34 12.49 -37.92
CA SER A 24 13.55 11.03 -37.98
C SER A 24 14.26 10.56 -39.26
N ASP A 25 15.41 9.93 -39.10
CA ASP A 25 16.30 9.47 -40.18
C ASP A 25 15.93 8.05 -40.63
N GLN A 26 15.80 7.81 -41.94
CA GLN A 26 15.32 6.52 -42.48
C GLN A 26 16.29 5.34 -42.23
N ASN A 27 17.53 5.60 -41.81
CA ASN A 27 18.49 4.57 -41.42
C ASN A 27 18.51 4.25 -39.92
N SER A 28 17.66 4.86 -39.07
CA SER A 28 17.68 4.59 -37.63
C SER A 28 17.13 3.20 -37.28
N LEU A 29 17.88 2.42 -36.47
CA LEU A 29 17.49 1.08 -36.02
C LEU A 29 16.62 1.14 -34.73
N GLU A 30 15.30 1.05 -34.88
CA GLU A 30 14.35 0.90 -33.78
C GLU A 30 14.18 -0.58 -33.37
N THR A 31 13.72 -0.84 -32.15
CA THR A 31 13.37 -2.20 -31.71
C THR A 31 11.97 -2.55 -32.13
N TYR A 32 11.83 -3.52 -33.03
CA TYR A 32 10.56 -4.11 -33.45
C TYR A 32 10.34 -5.46 -32.76
N ILE A 33 9.10 -5.76 -32.39
CA ILE A 33 8.60 -7.10 -32.08
C ILE A 33 8.01 -7.66 -33.37
N VAL A 34 8.59 -8.76 -33.85
CA VAL A 34 8.27 -9.47 -35.09
C VAL A 34 7.59 -10.80 -34.76
N HIS A 35 6.56 -11.15 -35.51
CA HIS A 35 5.83 -12.41 -35.42
C HIS A 35 6.02 -13.20 -36.72
N VAL A 36 6.31 -14.50 -36.61
CA VAL A 36 6.49 -15.41 -37.75
C VAL A 36 5.81 -16.77 -37.54
N HIS A 37 5.49 -17.45 -38.63
CA HIS A 37 5.00 -18.82 -38.65
C HIS A 37 6.17 -19.84 -38.64
N VAL A 38 5.88 -21.12 -38.40
CA VAL A 38 6.89 -22.20 -38.39
C VAL A 38 6.34 -23.37 -39.24
N PRO A 39 7.06 -23.87 -40.28
CA PRO A 39 6.50 -24.84 -41.22
C PRO A 39 6.18 -26.22 -40.61
N GLU A 40 5.02 -26.79 -40.93
CA GLU A 40 4.52 -28.05 -40.34
C GLU A 40 5.36 -29.31 -40.63
N SER A 41 6.15 -29.31 -41.71
CA SER A 41 7.08 -30.40 -42.06
C SER A 41 8.21 -30.60 -41.04
N SER A 42 8.30 -29.73 -40.03
CA SER A 42 9.48 -29.53 -39.19
C SER A 42 9.30 -30.04 -37.77
N GLN A 43 8.71 -31.24 -37.59
CA GLN A 43 8.64 -31.94 -36.28
C GLN A 43 10.04 -32.26 -35.67
N VAL A 44 11.12 -31.96 -36.40
CA VAL A 44 12.52 -32.09 -35.96
C VAL A 44 13.02 -30.84 -35.20
N LEU A 45 12.37 -29.67 -35.32
CA LEU A 45 12.77 -28.41 -34.64
C LEU A 45 12.48 -28.41 -33.11
N ALA A 46 12.66 -29.55 -32.44
CA ALA A 46 12.58 -29.70 -31.00
C ALA A 46 13.76 -28.99 -30.30
N GLU A 47 14.95 -29.05 -30.90
CA GLU A 47 16.17 -28.43 -30.37
C GLU A 47 16.20 -26.90 -30.60
N SER A 48 16.98 -26.16 -29.81
CA SER A 48 16.90 -24.69 -29.78
C SER A 48 17.56 -23.99 -30.97
N GLY A 49 18.72 -24.47 -31.42
CA GLY A 49 19.49 -23.85 -32.51
C GLY A 49 18.77 -23.88 -33.86
N ASP A 50 17.90 -24.88 -34.06
CA ASP A 50 17.11 -25.07 -35.28
C ASP A 50 16.03 -23.98 -35.45
N MET A 51 15.34 -23.62 -34.37
CA MET A 51 14.38 -22.50 -34.38
C MET A 51 15.08 -21.13 -34.43
N GLU A 52 16.25 -21.02 -33.79
CA GLU A 52 17.08 -19.82 -33.87
C GLU A 52 17.60 -19.59 -35.30
N SER A 53 17.99 -20.65 -36.01
CA SER A 53 18.33 -20.62 -37.44
C SER A 53 17.14 -20.15 -38.29
N TRP A 54 15.94 -20.69 -38.05
CA TRP A 54 14.71 -20.26 -38.74
C TRP A 54 14.42 -18.76 -38.54
N TYR A 55 14.50 -18.25 -37.30
CA TYR A 55 14.28 -16.83 -37.03
C TYR A 55 15.37 -15.92 -37.61
N ASN A 56 16.64 -16.35 -37.59
CA ASN A 56 17.73 -15.63 -38.25
C ASN A 56 17.55 -15.51 -39.77
N SER A 57 16.84 -16.46 -40.42
CA SER A 57 16.54 -16.36 -41.86
C SER A 57 15.69 -15.14 -42.24
N PHE A 58 14.94 -14.55 -41.29
CA PHE A 58 14.15 -13.34 -41.53
C PHE A 58 15.00 -12.06 -41.52
N LEU A 59 16.15 -12.04 -40.82
CA LEU A 59 17.07 -10.90 -40.78
C LEU A 59 17.77 -10.67 -42.15
N PRO A 60 18.32 -9.47 -42.41
CA PRO A 60 19.11 -9.21 -43.61
C PRO A 60 20.46 -9.95 -43.58
N THR A 61 20.94 -10.39 -44.75
CA THR A 61 22.27 -11.02 -44.91
C THR A 61 23.40 -10.00 -44.82
N PRO A 62 24.63 -10.41 -44.47
CA PRO A 62 25.72 -9.47 -44.24
C PRO A 62 26.30 -9.02 -45.57
N THR A 63 26.56 -7.72 -45.70
CA THR A 63 27.67 -7.25 -46.54
C THR A 63 28.96 -7.40 -45.74
N ALA A 64 30.10 -7.59 -46.41
CA ALA A 64 31.31 -8.17 -45.82
C ALA A 64 32.08 -7.29 -44.80
N ASN A 65 31.46 -6.25 -44.22
CA ASN A 65 32.09 -5.24 -43.35
C ASN A 65 31.24 -4.88 -42.10
N SER A 66 30.56 -5.85 -41.47
CA SER A 66 29.96 -5.64 -40.13
C SER A 66 29.82 -6.93 -39.32
N ASP A 67 30.50 -7.01 -38.17
CA ASP A 67 30.42 -8.11 -37.18
C ASP A 67 29.10 -8.11 -36.35
N ASP A 68 28.01 -7.61 -36.92
CA ASP A 68 26.79 -7.15 -36.22
C ASP A 68 25.70 -8.24 -36.09
N TYR A 69 26.01 -9.49 -36.46
CA TYR A 69 25.01 -10.56 -36.62
C TYR A 69 24.27 -10.94 -35.33
N SER A 70 24.94 -10.82 -34.18
CA SER A 70 24.40 -11.18 -32.86
C SER A 70 23.82 -10.00 -32.06
N LEU A 71 23.94 -8.77 -32.56
CA LEU A 71 23.53 -7.54 -31.84
C LEU A 71 22.15 -7.01 -32.25
N ARG A 72 21.60 -7.49 -33.37
CA ARG A 72 20.27 -7.08 -33.84
C ARG A 72 19.14 -7.90 -33.24
N MET A 73 19.30 -9.21 -33.07
CA MET A 73 18.32 -10.05 -32.37
C MET A 73 18.33 -9.71 -30.88
N ILE A 74 17.24 -9.17 -30.34
CA ILE A 74 17.13 -8.82 -28.91
C ILE A 74 16.60 -10.01 -28.12
N HIS A 75 15.50 -10.62 -28.56
CA HIS A 75 14.87 -11.77 -27.90
C HIS A 75 14.24 -12.71 -28.93
N SER A 76 14.46 -14.01 -28.85
CA SER A 76 13.67 -15.02 -29.56
C SER A 76 12.52 -15.52 -28.69
N TYR A 77 11.32 -15.66 -29.26
CA TYR A 77 10.12 -16.10 -28.56
C TYR A 77 9.63 -17.45 -29.10
N ARG A 78 9.49 -18.43 -28.21
CA ARG A 78 9.06 -19.80 -28.53
C ARG A 78 7.77 -20.23 -27.83
N ASN A 79 7.45 -19.63 -26.67
CA ASN A 79 6.41 -20.14 -25.76
C ASN A 79 5.25 -19.15 -25.50
N VAL A 80 5.35 -17.91 -25.98
CA VAL A 80 4.39 -16.82 -25.68
C VAL A 80 3.86 -16.10 -26.92
N ILE A 81 4.72 -15.96 -27.93
CA ILE A 81 4.41 -15.74 -29.35
C ILE A 81 5.43 -16.56 -30.15
N MET A 82 5.14 -16.85 -31.42
CA MET A 82 6.14 -17.34 -32.39
C MET A 82 6.71 -16.13 -33.13
N GLY A 83 8.02 -15.88 -32.97
CA GLY A 83 8.62 -14.62 -33.40
C GLY A 83 9.84 -14.21 -32.60
N PHE A 84 10.27 -12.97 -32.78
CA PHE A 84 11.45 -12.40 -32.13
C PHE A 84 11.34 -10.87 -32.02
N ALA A 85 12.01 -10.27 -31.04
CA ALA A 85 12.29 -8.85 -31.04
C ALA A 85 13.66 -8.60 -31.66
N ALA A 86 13.78 -7.62 -32.56
CA ALA A 86 15.04 -7.24 -33.20
C ALA A 86 15.14 -5.74 -33.48
N ARG A 87 16.38 -5.24 -33.57
CA ARG A 87 16.70 -3.89 -34.05
C ARG A 87 16.72 -3.87 -35.58
N LEU A 88 15.83 -3.10 -36.18
CA LEU A 88 15.62 -3.03 -37.63
C LEU A 88 15.38 -1.58 -38.05
N SER A 89 15.78 -1.23 -39.27
CA SER A 89 15.30 -0.02 -39.94
C SER A 89 13.93 -0.29 -40.58
N PRO A 90 13.11 0.76 -40.84
CA PRO A 90 11.83 0.60 -41.54
C PRO A 90 11.99 -0.06 -42.92
N LEU A 91 13.10 0.19 -43.62
CA LEU A 91 13.40 -0.41 -44.91
C LEU A 91 13.67 -1.92 -44.82
N GLU A 92 14.38 -2.37 -43.78
CA GLU A 92 14.61 -3.80 -43.52
C GLU A 92 13.32 -4.51 -43.12
N VAL A 93 12.43 -3.86 -42.36
CA VAL A 93 11.08 -4.38 -42.06
C VAL A 93 10.29 -4.58 -43.36
N SER A 94 10.23 -3.59 -44.26
CA SER A 94 9.55 -3.74 -45.56
C SER A 94 10.26 -4.62 -46.60
N GLN A 95 11.42 -5.20 -46.25
CA GLN A 95 12.00 -6.34 -46.97
C GLN A 95 11.64 -7.66 -46.27
N MET A 96 11.63 -7.70 -44.95
CA MET A 96 11.22 -8.86 -44.14
C MET A 96 9.74 -9.23 -44.34
N GLU A 97 8.86 -8.24 -44.54
CA GLU A 97 7.44 -8.39 -44.90
C GLU A 97 7.19 -9.27 -46.14
N LYS A 98 8.22 -9.47 -46.99
CA LYS A 98 8.15 -10.23 -48.25
C LYS A 98 8.70 -11.65 -48.12
N LYS A 99 9.15 -12.07 -46.93
CA LYS A 99 9.67 -13.42 -46.67
C LYS A 99 8.54 -14.37 -46.28
N GLU A 100 8.56 -15.57 -46.84
CA GLU A 100 7.57 -16.61 -46.55
C GLU A 100 7.57 -16.96 -45.05
N GLY A 101 6.38 -16.99 -44.44
CA GLY A 101 6.23 -17.19 -42.99
C GLY A 101 6.25 -15.91 -42.13
N PHE A 102 6.48 -14.71 -42.69
CA PHE A 102 6.29 -13.46 -41.94
C PHE A 102 4.79 -13.24 -41.62
N ILE A 103 4.49 -12.72 -40.42
CA ILE A 103 3.11 -12.38 -40.00
C ILE A 103 2.94 -10.88 -39.75
N SER A 104 3.81 -10.27 -38.92
CA SER A 104 3.76 -8.83 -38.63
C SER A 104 5.02 -8.35 -37.92
N ALA A 105 5.29 -7.04 -37.97
CA ALA A 105 6.30 -6.37 -37.15
C ALA A 105 5.75 -5.03 -36.61
N ARG A 106 6.11 -4.67 -35.38
CA ARG A 106 5.72 -3.39 -34.76
C ARG A 106 6.75 -2.89 -33.76
N PRO A 107 6.95 -1.57 -33.55
CA PRO A 107 7.86 -1.07 -32.51
C PRO A 107 7.49 -1.56 -31.10
N GLN A 108 8.51 -1.71 -30.26
CA GLN A 108 8.39 -1.89 -28.81
C GLN A 108 7.87 -0.60 -28.15
N LYS A 109 7.19 -0.74 -27.00
CA LYS A 109 6.80 0.37 -26.12
C LYS A 109 7.25 0.12 -24.68
N THR A 110 7.56 1.18 -23.95
CA THR A 110 8.02 1.18 -22.55
C THR A 110 6.90 1.65 -21.61
N TYR A 111 6.83 1.12 -20.38
CA TYR A 111 5.72 1.36 -19.44
C TYR A 111 6.13 1.34 -17.96
N THR A 112 5.52 2.23 -17.15
CA THR A 112 5.64 2.41 -15.69
C THR A 112 4.47 3.25 -15.13
N LEU A 113 3.86 2.92 -13.98
CA LEU A 113 4.03 3.68 -12.71
C LEU A 113 3.33 3.06 -11.47
N HIS A 114 3.99 3.21 -10.31
CA HIS A 114 3.64 2.68 -8.98
C HIS A 114 2.62 3.51 -8.20
N THR A 115 2.05 2.89 -7.16
CA THR A 115 1.61 3.48 -5.88
C THR A 115 2.49 4.61 -5.29
N THR A 116 1.89 5.52 -4.48
CA THR A 116 2.55 6.78 -4.14
C THR A 116 3.73 6.63 -3.18
N HIS A 117 3.75 5.58 -2.34
CA HIS A 117 4.94 5.19 -1.57
C HIS A 117 4.93 3.80 -0.92
N ALA A 118 3.78 3.25 -0.51
CA ALA A 118 3.79 2.11 0.42
C ALA A 118 4.37 0.79 -0.19
N PRO A 119 3.99 0.37 -1.41
CA PRO A 119 4.68 -0.66 -2.18
C PRO A 119 6.17 -0.43 -2.40
N SER A 120 6.62 0.77 -2.79
CA SER A 120 8.05 1.02 -3.01
C SER A 120 8.85 0.99 -1.70
N PHE A 121 8.29 1.46 -0.59
CA PHE A 121 8.81 1.25 0.77
C PHE A 121 8.87 -0.25 1.14
N LEU A 122 7.86 -1.02 0.74
CA LEU A 122 7.86 -2.49 0.85
C LEU A 122 8.74 -3.20 -0.19
N GLY A 123 9.50 -2.52 -1.04
CA GLY A 123 10.37 -3.16 -2.05
C GLY A 123 9.65 -3.75 -3.25
N LEU A 124 8.34 -3.51 -3.41
CA LEU A 124 7.62 -3.74 -4.66
C LEU A 124 8.07 -2.67 -5.66
N GLN A 125 8.79 -3.12 -6.69
CA GLN A 125 9.25 -2.28 -7.78
C GLN A 125 8.65 -2.73 -9.09
N GLU A 126 8.33 -1.79 -9.97
CA GLU A 126 7.96 -2.12 -11.34
C GLU A 126 9.13 -2.67 -12.12
N ASN A 127 8.84 -3.62 -13.01
CA ASN A 127 9.81 -4.24 -13.92
C ASN A 127 11.00 -4.95 -13.23
N VAL A 128 11.10 -4.91 -11.89
CA VAL A 128 12.15 -5.53 -11.07
C VAL A 128 11.57 -6.19 -9.82
N GLY A 129 12.10 -7.35 -9.43
CA GLY A 129 11.74 -7.97 -8.16
C GLY A 129 10.36 -8.61 -8.19
N ALA A 130 9.51 -8.30 -7.20
CA ALA A 130 8.34 -9.12 -6.89
C ALA A 130 7.20 -9.03 -7.90
N TRP A 131 6.84 -7.81 -8.33
CA TRP A 131 5.72 -7.60 -9.23
C TRP A 131 5.85 -8.33 -10.57
N PRO A 132 6.99 -8.28 -11.31
CA PRO A 132 7.14 -9.09 -12.52
C PRO A 132 7.09 -10.60 -12.28
N ILE A 133 7.71 -11.09 -11.19
CA ILE A 133 7.75 -12.53 -10.87
C ILE A 133 6.35 -13.08 -10.58
N SER A 134 5.50 -12.27 -9.94
CA SER A 134 4.10 -12.60 -9.62
C SER A 134 3.10 -12.07 -10.65
N ASN A 135 3.56 -11.61 -11.83
CA ASN A 135 2.73 -11.02 -12.88
C ASN A 135 1.73 -9.96 -12.33
N TYR A 136 2.16 -9.16 -11.36
CA TYR A 136 1.37 -8.14 -10.64
C TYR A 136 0.09 -8.67 -9.96
N GLY A 137 0.00 -9.98 -9.71
CA GLY A 137 -1.17 -10.67 -9.15
C GLY A 137 -2.18 -11.19 -10.18
N LYS A 138 -1.85 -11.15 -11.48
CA LYS A 138 -2.76 -11.46 -12.59
C LYS A 138 -3.43 -12.84 -12.44
N GLY A 139 -4.75 -12.87 -12.57
CA GLY A 139 -5.57 -14.08 -12.48
C GLY A 139 -5.85 -14.59 -11.06
N VAL A 140 -5.33 -13.93 -10.03
CA VAL A 140 -5.69 -14.18 -8.62
C VAL A 140 -6.89 -13.32 -8.24
N ILE A 141 -7.79 -13.86 -7.42
CA ILE A 141 -9.01 -13.21 -6.98
C ILE A 141 -8.92 -12.92 -5.48
N ILE A 142 -8.99 -11.64 -5.10
CA ILE A 142 -9.03 -11.20 -3.70
C ILE A 142 -10.47 -10.91 -3.30
N GLY A 143 -10.97 -11.68 -2.33
CA GLY A 143 -12.19 -11.38 -1.59
C GLY A 143 -11.93 -10.30 -0.54
N VAL A 144 -12.77 -9.26 -0.48
CA VAL A 144 -12.69 -8.20 0.54
C VAL A 144 -14.02 -8.15 1.29
N ILE A 145 -13.97 -8.34 2.61
CA ILE A 145 -15.16 -8.42 3.48
C ILE A 145 -15.16 -7.19 4.39
N ASP A 146 -16.05 -6.24 4.09
CA ASP A 146 -15.94 -4.85 4.56
C ASP A 146 -17.26 -4.05 4.42
N THR A 147 -17.22 -2.71 4.43
CA THR A 147 -18.38 -1.79 4.30
C THR A 147 -18.97 -1.67 2.89
N GLY A 148 -18.38 -2.34 1.88
CA GLY A 148 -18.81 -2.30 0.48
C GLY A 148 -17.75 -1.72 -0.46
N ILE A 149 -18.18 -1.22 -1.62
CA ILE A 149 -17.30 -0.64 -2.64
C ILE A 149 -17.86 0.65 -3.27
N SER A 150 -17.00 1.60 -3.65
CA SER A 150 -17.34 2.71 -4.54
C SER A 150 -16.87 2.37 -5.97
N PRO A 151 -17.71 1.71 -6.81
CA PRO A 151 -17.24 1.02 -8.02
C PRO A 151 -16.73 1.97 -9.12
N GLY A 152 -17.18 3.22 -9.13
CA GLY A 152 -16.78 4.23 -10.12
C GLY A 152 -15.42 4.91 -9.86
N HIS A 153 -14.70 4.55 -8.79
CA HIS A 153 -13.39 5.13 -8.50
C HIS A 153 -12.31 4.56 -9.45
N LEU A 154 -11.40 5.40 -9.97
CA LEU A 154 -10.41 5.00 -10.98
C LEU A 154 -9.51 3.82 -10.57
N SER A 155 -9.28 3.61 -9.27
CA SER A 155 -8.56 2.43 -8.75
C SER A 155 -9.27 1.09 -9.01
N PHE A 156 -10.51 1.11 -9.49
CA PHE A 156 -11.26 -0.07 -9.94
C PHE A 156 -11.54 -0.05 -11.45
N SER A 157 -10.85 0.82 -12.21
CA SER A 157 -10.74 0.71 -13.66
C SER A 157 -10.15 -0.65 -14.03
N ASP A 158 -10.69 -1.26 -15.09
CA ASP A 158 -10.23 -2.53 -15.63
C ASP A 158 -9.33 -2.40 -16.86
N GLU A 159 -8.83 -1.19 -17.12
CA GLU A 159 -7.72 -0.97 -18.05
C GLU A 159 -6.53 -1.89 -17.70
N GLY A 160 -6.07 -2.68 -18.68
CA GLY A 160 -4.98 -3.65 -18.52
C GLY A 160 -5.35 -4.98 -17.85
N MET A 161 -6.57 -5.14 -17.32
CA MET A 161 -7.00 -6.40 -16.70
C MET A 161 -7.29 -7.50 -17.75
N PRO A 162 -6.99 -8.78 -17.45
CA PRO A 162 -7.55 -9.90 -18.20
C PRO A 162 -9.04 -10.08 -17.86
N PRO A 163 -9.81 -10.86 -18.64
CA PRO A 163 -11.14 -11.30 -18.21
C PRO A 163 -11.08 -12.12 -16.91
N PRO A 164 -12.20 -12.23 -16.15
CA PRO A 164 -12.26 -13.02 -14.94
C PRO A 164 -11.81 -14.48 -15.15
N PRO A 165 -11.10 -15.10 -14.17
CA PRO A 165 -10.63 -16.48 -14.31
C PRO A 165 -11.82 -17.47 -14.39
N ALA A 166 -11.75 -18.48 -15.25
CA ALA A 166 -12.86 -19.43 -15.49
C ALA A 166 -13.32 -20.27 -14.26
N LYS A 167 -12.60 -20.20 -13.12
CA LYS A 167 -13.01 -20.77 -11.83
C LYS A 167 -14.04 -19.92 -11.08
N TRP A 168 -14.17 -18.63 -11.46
CA TRP A 168 -15.01 -17.63 -10.81
C TRP A 168 -16.49 -17.92 -11.02
N LYS A 169 -17.27 -17.91 -9.94
CA LYS A 169 -18.73 -18.17 -9.94
C LYS A 169 -19.54 -17.03 -9.32
N GLY A 170 -18.87 -16.05 -8.74
CA GLY A 170 -19.51 -14.99 -7.99
C GLY A 170 -20.31 -14.00 -8.83
N LYS A 171 -21.10 -13.20 -8.13
CA LYS A 171 -22.19 -12.40 -8.69
C LYS A 171 -21.88 -10.90 -8.58
N CYS A 172 -22.57 -10.14 -9.41
CA CYS A 172 -22.59 -8.68 -9.32
C CYS A 172 -24.00 -8.22 -8.95
N GLU A 173 -24.13 -7.66 -7.75
CA GLU A 173 -25.38 -7.16 -7.16
C GLU A 173 -25.40 -5.61 -7.18
N LEU A 174 -24.64 -4.99 -8.09
CA LEU A 174 -24.61 -3.55 -8.34
C LEU A 174 -25.76 -3.14 -9.28
N ASN A 175 -26.63 -2.25 -8.79
CA ASN A 175 -27.71 -1.69 -9.59
C ASN A 175 -27.18 -0.59 -10.53
N GLY A 176 -27.52 -0.67 -11.81
CA GLY A 176 -27.20 0.33 -12.84
C GLY A 176 -25.73 0.41 -13.28
N THR A 177 -24.79 -0.14 -12.50
CA THR A 177 -23.36 -0.20 -12.83
C THR A 177 -22.94 -1.66 -12.92
N SER A 178 -22.46 -2.14 -14.07
CA SER A 178 -21.97 -3.51 -14.18
C SER A 178 -20.59 -3.67 -13.53
N CYS A 179 -20.36 -4.83 -12.92
CA CYS A 179 -19.00 -5.30 -12.62
C CYS A 179 -18.18 -5.39 -13.91
N ASN A 180 -16.88 -5.13 -13.80
CA ASN A 180 -15.94 -5.06 -14.91
C ASN A 180 -14.83 -6.12 -14.73
N ASN A 181 -13.78 -6.11 -15.55
CA ASN A 181 -12.72 -7.12 -15.43
C ASN A 181 -11.84 -6.93 -14.16
N LYS A 182 -12.00 -5.81 -13.43
CA LYS A 182 -11.28 -5.48 -12.20
C LYS A 182 -12.05 -5.87 -10.95
N LEU A 183 -13.20 -5.22 -10.74
CA LEU A 183 -14.21 -5.56 -9.74
C LEU A 183 -15.13 -6.60 -10.37
N ILE A 184 -14.78 -7.89 -10.24
CA ILE A 184 -15.46 -9.01 -10.90
C ILE A 184 -16.65 -9.55 -10.10
N GLY A 185 -16.74 -9.15 -8.83
CA GLY A 185 -17.79 -9.54 -7.90
C GLY A 185 -18.09 -8.42 -6.92
N ALA A 186 -19.37 -8.23 -6.61
CA ALA A 186 -19.83 -7.26 -5.63
C ALA A 186 -21.17 -7.77 -5.08
N ARG A 187 -21.23 -8.10 -3.79
CA ARG A 187 -22.38 -8.76 -3.16
C ARG A 187 -22.70 -8.18 -1.78
N ASN A 188 -23.97 -8.14 -1.38
CA ASN A 188 -24.41 -7.52 -0.12
C ASN A 188 -25.05 -8.54 0.84
N PHE A 189 -24.45 -8.69 2.03
CA PHE A 189 -24.86 -9.62 3.08
C PHE A 189 -25.40 -8.91 4.32
N VAL A 190 -25.35 -7.58 4.38
CA VAL A 190 -25.92 -6.81 5.48
C VAL A 190 -27.43 -7.05 5.52
N SER A 191 -27.85 -7.84 6.49
CA SER A 191 -29.19 -8.41 6.64
C SER A 191 -30.32 -7.37 6.53
N HIS A 192 -30.17 -6.24 7.22
CA HIS A 192 -31.13 -5.13 7.19
C HIS A 192 -31.09 -4.27 5.91
N LEU A 193 -30.13 -4.49 5.02
CA LEU A 193 -29.99 -3.84 3.71
C LEU A 193 -30.17 -4.84 2.55
N SER A 194 -30.77 -6.02 2.81
CA SER A 194 -30.98 -7.08 1.80
C SER A 194 -31.61 -6.55 0.51
N GLY A 195 -30.98 -6.83 -0.63
CA GLY A 195 -31.43 -6.38 -1.96
C GLY A 195 -31.03 -4.95 -2.35
N LEU A 196 -30.41 -4.18 -1.44
CA LEU A 196 -29.71 -2.94 -1.81
C LEU A 196 -28.30 -3.29 -2.35
N PRO A 197 -27.76 -2.49 -3.29
CA PRO A 197 -26.45 -2.76 -3.85
C PRO A 197 -25.33 -2.57 -2.80
N PRO A 198 -24.19 -3.28 -2.92
CA PRO A 198 -23.06 -3.27 -1.98
C PRO A 198 -22.21 -1.99 -2.05
N ILE A 199 -22.86 -0.83 -2.20
CA ILE A 199 -22.23 0.48 -2.24
C ILE A 199 -21.64 0.80 -0.86
N ASP A 200 -20.37 1.19 -0.85
CA ASP A 200 -19.72 1.76 0.33
C ASP A 200 -20.32 3.13 0.66
N GLN A 201 -20.53 3.40 1.94
CA GLN A 201 -21.09 4.66 2.44
C GLN A 201 -20.15 5.33 3.46
N GLU A 202 -19.21 4.58 4.03
CA GLU A 202 -18.18 5.07 4.97
C GLU A 202 -16.86 5.38 4.25
N GLY A 203 -16.54 4.59 3.22
CA GLY A 203 -15.26 4.64 2.51
C GLY A 203 -14.24 3.61 2.98
N HIS A 204 -14.50 2.84 4.04
CA HIS A 204 -13.54 1.89 4.59
C HIS A 204 -13.25 0.74 3.61
N GLY A 205 -14.28 0.05 3.11
CA GLY A 205 -14.13 -1.02 2.10
C GLY A 205 -13.53 -0.56 0.77
N THR A 206 -13.83 0.68 0.35
CA THR A 206 -13.20 1.32 -0.80
C THR A 206 -11.68 1.51 -0.58
N LEU A 207 -11.30 1.92 0.63
CA LEU A 207 -9.92 2.16 1.01
C LEU A 207 -9.15 0.83 1.18
N THR A 208 -9.74 -0.19 1.81
CA THR A 208 -9.10 -1.51 1.98
C THR A 208 -8.97 -2.27 0.65
N ALA A 209 -10.01 -2.28 -0.20
CA ALA A 209 -9.96 -2.91 -1.52
C ALA A 209 -8.92 -2.27 -2.45
N SER A 210 -8.86 -0.93 -2.48
CA SER A 210 -7.83 -0.22 -3.27
C SER A 210 -6.42 -0.41 -2.72
N THR A 211 -6.26 -0.57 -1.40
CA THR A 211 -4.96 -0.90 -0.79
C THR A 211 -4.49 -2.31 -1.16
N ALA A 212 -5.39 -3.30 -1.18
CA ALA A 212 -5.04 -4.67 -1.57
C ALA A 212 -4.70 -4.77 -3.07
N ALA A 213 -5.61 -4.30 -3.93
CA ALA A 213 -5.53 -4.48 -5.37
C ALA A 213 -6.17 -3.33 -6.17
N GLY A 214 -5.93 -2.06 -5.80
CA GLY A 214 -6.21 -0.95 -6.70
C GLY A 214 -5.39 -1.02 -7.99
N ASN A 215 -5.98 -0.66 -9.12
CA ASN A 215 -5.25 -0.41 -10.38
C ASN A 215 -4.48 0.93 -10.30
N SER A 216 -3.52 1.16 -11.20
CA SER A 216 -2.70 2.37 -11.19
C SER A 216 -3.48 3.64 -11.59
N VAL A 217 -3.40 4.69 -10.79
CA VAL A 217 -4.08 5.99 -10.99
C VAL A 217 -3.11 7.15 -10.81
N SER A 218 -2.75 7.85 -11.88
CA SER A 218 -1.79 8.96 -11.84
C SER A 218 -2.34 10.25 -11.22
N GLY A 219 -1.47 11.06 -10.60
CA GLY A 219 -1.82 12.32 -9.95
C GLY A 219 -2.53 12.16 -8.59
N ALA A 220 -2.57 10.95 -8.05
CA ALA A 220 -3.19 10.64 -6.77
C ALA A 220 -2.53 11.41 -5.62
N ASN A 221 -3.28 12.29 -4.99
CA ASN A 221 -2.83 13.19 -3.92
C ASN A 221 -4.03 13.52 -2.99
N VAL A 222 -3.75 14.07 -1.81
CA VAL A 222 -4.77 14.66 -0.94
C VAL A 222 -4.35 16.08 -0.59
N LEU A 223 -5.08 17.09 -1.07
CA LEU A 223 -4.74 18.51 -0.91
C LEU A 223 -3.30 18.86 -1.37
N GLY A 224 -2.82 18.21 -2.43
CA GLY A 224 -1.46 18.33 -2.95
C GLY A 224 -0.41 17.48 -2.22
N ASN A 225 -0.73 16.91 -1.06
CA ASN A 225 0.16 16.05 -0.28
C ASN A 225 0.11 14.58 -0.75
N ALA A 226 1.20 13.85 -0.48
CA ALA A 226 1.43 12.46 -0.89
C ALA A 226 1.25 12.19 -2.40
N ASN A 227 1.47 13.22 -3.23
CA ASN A 227 1.28 13.19 -4.68
C ASN A 227 2.17 12.15 -5.38
N GLY A 228 1.57 11.35 -6.25
CA GLY A 228 2.23 10.37 -7.11
C GLY A 228 1.22 9.65 -8.00
N THR A 229 1.47 8.38 -8.32
CA THR A 229 0.44 7.47 -8.85
C THR A 229 -0.05 6.59 -7.68
N ALA A 230 -1.33 6.23 -7.56
CA ALA A 230 -1.84 5.29 -6.55
C ALA A 230 -2.10 3.91 -7.17
N ALA A 231 -2.07 2.83 -6.38
CA ALA A 231 -2.38 1.45 -6.77
C ALA A 231 -2.64 0.59 -5.51
N GLY A 232 -2.79 -0.72 -5.66
CA GLY A 232 -2.71 -1.70 -4.57
C GLY A 232 -1.36 -2.44 -4.54
N MET A 233 -1.25 -3.45 -3.67
CA MET A 233 -0.10 -4.37 -3.68
C MET A 233 -0.17 -5.36 -4.85
N ALA A 234 -1.36 -5.71 -5.32
CA ALA A 234 -1.57 -6.61 -6.46
C ALA A 234 -2.43 -5.92 -7.55
N PRO A 235 -1.85 -4.97 -8.31
CA PRO A 235 -2.65 -4.11 -9.19
C PRO A 235 -3.32 -4.85 -10.37
N LEU A 236 -2.87 -6.05 -10.74
CA LEU A 236 -3.54 -6.90 -11.74
C LEU A 236 -4.33 -8.09 -11.15
N ALA A 237 -4.44 -8.19 -9.82
CA ALA A 237 -5.39 -9.13 -9.20
C ALA A 237 -6.83 -8.61 -9.31
N HIS A 238 -7.79 -9.53 -9.42
CA HIS A 238 -9.21 -9.21 -9.44
C HIS A 238 -9.74 -8.98 -8.03
N LEU A 239 -10.76 -8.12 -7.90
CA LEU A 239 -11.46 -7.83 -6.65
C LEU A 239 -12.86 -8.44 -6.67
N ALA A 240 -13.22 -9.08 -5.57
CA ALA A 240 -14.57 -9.50 -5.25
C ALA A 240 -14.95 -8.91 -3.87
N VAL A 241 -15.96 -8.05 -3.81
CA VAL A 241 -16.32 -7.35 -2.57
C VAL A 241 -17.61 -7.90 -1.96
N TYR A 242 -17.57 -8.18 -0.67
CA TYR A 242 -18.65 -8.75 0.12
C TYR A 242 -18.99 -7.76 1.23
N LYS A 243 -20.06 -6.97 1.05
CA LYS A 243 -20.51 -6.00 2.06
C LYS A 243 -21.13 -6.77 3.23
N ALA A 244 -20.41 -6.82 4.35
CA ALA A 244 -20.84 -7.45 5.60
C ALA A 244 -20.98 -6.44 6.77
N CYS A 245 -20.55 -5.20 6.53
CA CYS A 245 -20.58 -4.10 7.50
C CYS A 245 -21.43 -2.92 6.97
N SER A 246 -22.03 -2.17 7.89
CA SER A 246 -22.80 -0.96 7.64
C SER A 246 -22.57 -0.01 8.81
N LEU A 247 -22.13 1.23 8.52
CA LEU A 247 -21.36 2.03 9.47
C LEU A 247 -20.15 1.20 10.00
N ASP A 248 -19.66 1.48 11.21
CA ASP A 248 -18.65 0.68 11.92
C ASP A 248 -19.19 -0.67 12.46
N VAL A 249 -20.39 -1.13 12.05
CA VAL A 249 -21.04 -2.33 12.60
C VAL A 249 -21.11 -3.45 11.57
N CYS A 250 -20.56 -4.61 11.91
CA CYS A 250 -20.61 -5.83 11.11
C CYS A 250 -21.42 -6.91 11.84
N GLY A 251 -22.41 -7.52 11.18
CA GLY A 251 -23.20 -8.60 11.77
C GLY A 251 -22.44 -9.92 11.74
N GLU A 252 -22.41 -10.70 12.82
CA GLU A 252 -21.65 -11.97 12.86
C GLU A 252 -22.20 -13.01 11.86
N SER A 253 -23.53 -13.06 11.69
CA SER A 253 -24.21 -13.80 10.62
C SER A 253 -23.81 -13.34 9.22
N ASP A 254 -23.64 -12.03 9.06
CA ASP A 254 -23.49 -11.35 7.78
C ASP A 254 -22.03 -11.48 7.30
N ILE A 255 -21.07 -11.48 8.23
CA ILE A 255 -19.66 -11.88 8.00
C ILE A 255 -19.57 -13.37 7.64
N LEU A 256 -20.25 -14.25 8.39
CA LEU A 256 -20.21 -15.69 8.12
C LEU A 256 -20.76 -16.02 6.72
N ALA A 257 -21.89 -15.40 6.33
CA ALA A 257 -22.47 -15.54 5.01
C ALA A 257 -21.57 -14.95 3.90
N ALA A 258 -20.92 -13.80 4.14
CA ALA A 258 -19.94 -13.22 3.23
C ALA A 258 -18.70 -14.13 3.05
N MET A 259 -18.21 -14.77 4.11
CA MET A 259 -17.07 -15.69 4.04
C MET A 259 -17.42 -16.98 3.29
N ASP A 260 -18.57 -17.61 3.57
CA ASP A 260 -18.99 -18.82 2.84
C ASP A 260 -19.25 -18.52 1.36
N ALA A 261 -19.88 -17.38 1.06
CA ALA A 261 -20.06 -16.90 -0.31
C ALA A 261 -18.73 -16.66 -1.06
N ALA A 262 -17.73 -16.03 -0.42
CA ALA A 262 -16.42 -15.84 -1.03
C ALA A 262 -15.73 -17.18 -1.34
N VAL A 263 -15.91 -18.16 -0.46
CA VAL A 263 -15.40 -19.53 -0.59
C VAL A 263 -16.14 -20.31 -1.70
N GLU A 264 -17.45 -20.12 -1.89
CA GLU A 264 -18.23 -20.70 -2.99
C GLU A 264 -17.85 -20.08 -4.34
N ASP A 265 -17.78 -18.75 -4.38
CA ASP A 265 -17.53 -17.93 -5.58
C ASP A 265 -16.13 -18.17 -6.18
N GLY A 266 -15.18 -18.65 -5.36
CA GLY A 266 -13.86 -19.14 -5.80
C GLY A 266 -12.72 -18.13 -5.65
N VAL A 267 -12.73 -17.31 -4.59
CA VAL A 267 -11.59 -16.42 -4.26
C VAL A 267 -10.34 -17.22 -3.87
N ASP A 268 -9.15 -16.66 -4.06
CA ASP A 268 -7.88 -17.26 -3.64
C ASP A 268 -7.40 -16.77 -2.28
N VAL A 269 -7.73 -15.52 -1.95
CA VAL A 269 -7.25 -14.78 -0.78
C VAL A 269 -8.39 -13.92 -0.24
N ILE A 270 -8.59 -13.89 1.08
CA ILE A 270 -9.58 -13.06 1.77
C ILE A 270 -8.89 -12.00 2.62
N SER A 271 -9.28 -10.74 2.44
CA SER A 271 -9.00 -9.63 3.36
C SER A 271 -10.21 -9.41 4.27
N ALA A 272 -10.04 -9.64 5.57
CA ALA A 272 -11.03 -9.33 6.60
C ALA A 272 -10.46 -8.23 7.50
N SER A 273 -10.80 -6.97 7.23
CA SER A 273 -10.34 -5.80 7.99
C SER A 273 -11.24 -5.50 9.20
N LEU A 274 -11.67 -6.56 9.87
CA LEU A 274 -12.64 -6.60 10.96
C LEU A 274 -12.14 -7.53 12.08
N GLY A 275 -12.78 -7.48 13.25
CA GLY A 275 -12.45 -8.34 14.38
C GLY A 275 -13.27 -8.00 15.62
N ARG A 276 -13.14 -8.83 16.66
CA ARG A 276 -13.73 -8.63 17.98
C ARG A 276 -12.70 -8.93 19.08
N GLY A 277 -12.96 -8.47 20.30
CA GLY A 277 -12.17 -8.84 21.47
C GLY A 277 -12.15 -10.36 21.71
N PRO A 278 -11.11 -10.90 22.37
CA PRO A 278 -10.82 -12.32 22.41
C PRO A 278 -11.95 -13.17 23.01
N THR A 279 -12.20 -14.32 22.38
CA THR A 279 -13.16 -15.34 22.79
C THR A 279 -12.65 -16.74 22.41
N SER A 280 -13.35 -17.81 22.80
CA SER A 280 -13.00 -19.18 22.37
C SER A 280 -13.09 -19.31 20.85
N PHE A 281 -12.15 -20.02 20.22
CA PHE A 281 -12.19 -20.29 18.77
C PHE A 281 -13.41 -21.12 18.34
N SER A 282 -14.10 -21.77 19.27
CA SER A 282 -15.38 -22.47 19.03
C SER A 282 -16.60 -21.55 19.09
N GLU A 283 -16.42 -20.30 19.50
CA GLU A 283 -17.45 -19.27 19.71
C GLU A 283 -17.17 -18.00 18.87
N ASP A 284 -16.25 -18.10 17.92
CA ASP A 284 -15.87 -17.05 16.99
C ASP A 284 -16.20 -17.52 15.57
N SER A 285 -17.27 -16.98 14.98
CA SER A 285 -17.70 -17.39 13.63
C SER A 285 -16.66 -17.02 12.55
N VAL A 286 -15.84 -15.98 12.77
CA VAL A 286 -14.76 -15.60 11.84
C VAL A 286 -13.64 -16.63 11.92
N ALA A 287 -13.30 -17.12 13.12
CA ALA A 287 -12.34 -18.20 13.31
C ALA A 287 -12.78 -19.49 12.58
N ILE A 288 -14.03 -19.92 12.77
CA ILE A 288 -14.60 -21.13 12.17
C ILE A 288 -14.67 -21.02 10.63
N ALA A 289 -15.14 -19.88 10.11
CA ALA A 289 -15.20 -19.62 8.68
C ALA A 289 -13.80 -19.55 8.05
N ALA A 290 -12.85 -18.87 8.71
CA ALA A 290 -11.46 -18.80 8.25
C ALA A 290 -10.80 -20.18 8.24
N PHE A 291 -11.06 -21.04 9.23
CA PHE A 291 -10.55 -22.42 9.23
C PHE A 291 -11.05 -23.19 8.01
N SER A 292 -12.35 -23.08 7.71
CA SER A 292 -12.99 -23.72 6.56
C SER A 292 -12.46 -23.20 5.21
N ALA A 293 -12.14 -21.91 5.11
CA ALA A 293 -11.49 -21.33 3.94
C ALA A 293 -10.04 -21.85 3.77
N ILE A 294 -9.26 -21.86 4.86
CA ILE A 294 -7.87 -22.36 4.89
C ILE A 294 -7.82 -23.86 4.50
N GLN A 295 -8.77 -24.67 4.95
CA GLN A 295 -8.90 -26.09 4.54
C GLN A 295 -9.17 -26.26 3.04
N LYS A 296 -9.88 -25.32 2.41
CA LYS A 296 -10.12 -25.28 0.96
C LYS A 296 -8.96 -24.63 0.17
N GLY A 297 -7.85 -24.30 0.83
CA GLY A 297 -6.65 -23.73 0.21
C GLY A 297 -6.67 -22.22 0.00
N ILE A 298 -7.68 -21.53 0.55
CA ILE A 298 -7.88 -20.08 0.43
C ILE A 298 -7.14 -19.38 1.57
N PHE A 299 -6.30 -18.40 1.26
CA PHE A 299 -5.55 -17.66 2.28
C PHE A 299 -6.45 -16.62 2.97
N VAL A 300 -6.27 -16.38 4.27
CA VAL A 300 -7.05 -15.38 5.01
C VAL A 300 -6.13 -14.46 5.81
N SER A 301 -6.28 -13.15 5.59
CA SER A 301 -5.61 -12.08 6.30
C SER A 301 -6.62 -11.32 7.16
N CYS A 302 -6.24 -11.07 8.42
CA CYS A 302 -7.06 -10.39 9.42
C CYS A 302 -6.30 -9.24 10.08
N SER A 303 -6.98 -8.13 10.41
CA SER A 303 -6.40 -7.03 11.19
C SER A 303 -6.20 -7.42 12.66
N ALA A 304 -5.11 -6.96 13.29
CA ALA A 304 -4.82 -7.23 14.70
C ALA A 304 -5.63 -6.39 15.71
N ASP A 305 -6.45 -5.44 15.24
CA ASP A 305 -7.17 -4.41 16.02
C ASP A 305 -6.31 -3.21 16.51
N ASN A 306 -7.00 -2.13 16.85
CA ASN A 306 -6.48 -0.80 17.17
C ASN A 306 -6.62 -0.42 18.67
N GLY A 307 -6.93 -1.38 19.54
CA GLY A 307 -7.01 -1.23 21.00
C GLY A 307 -5.66 -1.22 21.75
N GLY A 308 -4.54 -1.08 21.05
CA GLY A 308 -3.20 -0.96 21.66
C GLY A 308 -2.96 0.34 22.45
N PRO A 309 -1.81 0.48 23.14
CA PRO A 309 -0.64 -0.39 23.11
C PRO A 309 -0.54 -1.38 24.28
N ASN A 310 -1.58 -1.56 25.08
CA ASN A 310 -1.54 -2.44 26.24
C ASN A 310 -1.39 -3.93 25.83
N SER A 311 -0.84 -4.75 26.72
CA SER A 311 -0.70 -6.20 26.52
C SER A 311 -2.06 -6.88 26.31
N SER A 312 -2.11 -7.91 25.47
CA SER A 312 -3.30 -8.75 25.23
C SER A 312 -4.56 -7.95 24.84
N THR A 313 -4.40 -7.08 23.85
CA THR A 313 -5.42 -6.19 23.27
C THR A 313 -5.84 -6.57 21.85
N LEU A 314 -5.28 -7.65 21.29
CA LEU A 314 -5.49 -7.97 19.87
C LEU A 314 -6.74 -8.80 19.59
N ALA A 315 -7.28 -8.62 18.39
CA ALA A 315 -8.33 -9.43 17.81
C ALA A 315 -7.74 -10.54 16.92
N ASN A 316 -8.62 -11.44 16.45
CA ASN A 316 -8.30 -12.46 15.45
C ASN A 316 -7.10 -13.33 15.86
N GLU A 317 -7.11 -13.85 17.09
CA GLU A 317 -5.94 -14.54 17.67
C GLU A 317 -5.68 -15.95 17.07
N PHE A 318 -6.56 -16.45 16.22
CA PHE A 318 -6.56 -17.86 15.81
C PHE A 318 -5.37 -18.23 14.90
N PRO A 319 -4.78 -19.44 15.04
CA PRO A 319 -3.46 -19.73 14.44
C PRO A 319 -3.41 -19.77 12.90
N TRP A 320 -4.52 -20.12 12.25
CA TRP A 320 -4.59 -20.43 10.81
C TRP A 320 -4.58 -19.20 9.89
N VAL A 321 -4.98 -18.03 10.37
CA VAL A 321 -4.93 -16.77 9.60
C VAL A 321 -3.64 -16.00 9.81
N LEU A 322 -3.34 -15.07 8.91
CA LEU A 322 -2.32 -14.04 9.13
C LEU A 322 -2.95 -12.85 9.88
N THR A 323 -2.58 -12.63 11.13
CA THR A 323 -3.06 -11.50 11.95
C THR A 323 -2.04 -10.36 11.88
N VAL A 324 -2.45 -9.21 11.35
CA VAL A 324 -1.52 -8.15 10.90
C VAL A 324 -1.59 -6.89 11.79
N GLY A 325 -0.47 -6.56 12.43
CA GLY A 325 -0.27 -5.30 13.15
C GLY A 325 0.09 -4.12 12.22
N ALA A 326 -0.11 -2.90 12.72
CA ALA A 326 0.13 -1.67 11.96
C ALA A 326 1.51 -1.06 12.25
N SER A 327 2.11 -0.47 11.23
CA SER A 327 3.40 0.21 11.32
C SER A 327 3.48 1.45 10.44
N THR A 328 4.40 2.35 10.79
CA THR A 328 4.71 3.55 10.01
C THR A 328 5.47 3.20 8.73
N ILE A 329 5.32 4.07 7.73
CA ILE A 329 6.24 4.18 6.59
C ILE A 329 7.20 5.35 6.82
N ASP A 330 8.23 5.51 6.00
CA ASP A 330 9.20 6.60 6.14
C ASP A 330 8.68 7.98 5.68
N ARG A 331 7.40 8.04 5.27
CA ARG A 331 6.66 9.26 4.88
C ARG A 331 5.93 9.89 6.06
N SER A 332 6.03 11.21 6.20
CA SER A 332 5.17 12.04 7.06
C SER A 332 4.65 13.28 6.31
N ILE A 333 3.45 13.76 6.66
CA ILE A 333 2.83 14.96 6.07
C ILE A 333 3.06 16.15 7.01
N ARG A 334 4.31 16.60 7.04
CA ARG A 334 4.94 17.36 8.13
C ARG A 334 4.38 18.77 8.30
N ALA A 335 3.95 19.08 9.52
CA ALA A 335 3.58 20.41 9.99
C ALA A 335 4.22 20.63 11.37
N LEU A 336 5.29 21.43 11.45
CA LEU A 336 5.95 21.73 12.72
C LEU A 336 5.17 22.78 13.50
N ALA A 337 4.92 22.53 14.80
CA ALA A 337 4.59 23.62 15.71
C ALA A 337 5.90 24.21 16.27
N VAL A 338 6.10 25.51 16.11
CA VAL A 338 7.31 26.21 16.56
C VAL A 338 6.93 27.27 17.59
N LEU A 339 7.55 27.22 18.77
CA LEU A 339 7.23 28.11 19.89
C LEU A 339 8.13 29.35 19.92
N GLY A 340 7.68 30.41 20.59
CA GLY A 340 8.41 31.68 20.70
C GLY A 340 9.71 31.63 21.50
N ASN A 341 10.03 30.51 22.17
CA ASN A 341 11.34 30.23 22.76
C ASN A 341 12.30 29.49 21.81
N GLY A 342 11.85 29.09 20.63
CA GLY A 342 12.62 28.31 19.65
C GLY A 342 12.45 26.79 19.74
N ASP A 343 11.62 26.25 20.65
CA ASP A 343 11.33 24.81 20.66
C ASP A 343 10.48 24.42 19.42
N GLU A 344 10.94 23.42 18.67
CA GLU A 344 10.19 22.80 17.57
C GLU A 344 9.54 21.48 17.99
N PHE A 345 8.30 21.25 17.55
CA PHE A 345 7.53 20.03 17.78
C PHE A 345 7.11 19.40 16.46
N ASP A 346 7.55 18.16 16.26
CA ASP A 346 7.12 17.32 15.14
C ASP A 346 5.63 16.98 15.23
N GLY A 347 4.90 17.36 14.18
CA GLY A 347 3.49 17.06 13.97
C GLY A 347 3.15 16.93 12.49
N GLU A 348 1.88 16.61 12.21
CA GLU A 348 1.38 16.45 10.84
C GLU A 348 0.03 17.14 10.62
N SER A 349 -0.28 17.45 9.35
CA SER A 349 -1.56 17.97 8.88
C SER A 349 -1.65 17.88 7.36
N LEU A 350 -2.79 17.44 6.81
CA LEU A 350 -3.04 17.45 5.36
C LEU A 350 -3.36 18.86 4.84
N PHE A 351 -3.99 19.71 5.66
CA PHE A 351 -4.35 21.07 5.27
C PHE A 351 -3.18 22.04 5.50
N GLN A 352 -2.48 22.38 4.41
CA GLN A 352 -1.29 23.22 4.40
C GLN A 352 -1.49 24.45 3.49
N PRO A 353 -2.26 25.47 3.95
CA PRO A 353 -2.59 26.66 3.16
C PRO A 353 -1.34 27.50 2.82
N LYS A 354 -1.20 27.89 1.55
CA LYS A 354 -0.04 28.63 1.02
C LYS A 354 0.01 30.10 1.44
N ASP A 355 -1.15 30.65 1.81
CA ASP A 355 -1.35 32.02 2.27
C ASP A 355 -1.03 32.19 3.75
N PHE A 356 -1.04 31.11 4.55
CA PHE A 356 -0.65 31.15 5.96
C PHE A 356 0.86 31.45 6.11
N GLN A 357 1.18 32.64 6.59
CA GLN A 357 2.55 33.04 6.88
C GLN A 357 3.00 32.47 8.23
N PRO A 358 4.21 31.89 8.34
CA PRO A 358 4.74 31.32 9.58
C PRO A 358 5.25 32.41 10.56
N THR A 359 4.38 33.38 10.86
CA THR A 359 4.61 34.45 11.84
C THR A 359 4.27 33.94 13.24
N LEU A 360 5.08 34.29 14.25
CA LEU A 360 4.74 34.04 15.64
C LEU A 360 3.50 34.86 16.05
N LEU A 361 2.42 34.16 16.37
CA LEU A 361 1.16 34.72 16.90
C LEU A 361 1.03 34.37 18.39
N PRO A 362 0.24 35.12 19.18
CA PRO A 362 -0.04 34.75 20.57
C PRO A 362 -0.60 33.33 20.66
N LEU A 363 -0.09 32.54 21.61
CA LEU A 363 -0.51 31.17 21.87
C LEU A 363 -1.40 31.14 23.12
N VAL A 364 -2.53 30.43 23.07
CA VAL A 364 -3.45 30.32 24.20
C VAL A 364 -3.84 28.87 24.46
N ASP A 365 -3.78 28.47 25.73
CA ASP A 365 -4.45 27.28 26.24
C ASP A 365 -5.76 27.71 26.92
N PRO A 366 -6.93 27.45 26.30
CA PRO A 366 -8.22 27.85 26.86
C PRO A 366 -8.58 27.05 28.12
N SER A 367 -7.85 25.96 28.44
CA SER A 367 -8.03 25.17 29.66
C SER A 367 -7.21 25.64 30.86
N ALA A 368 -6.50 26.77 30.76
CA ALA A 368 -5.68 27.29 31.86
C ALA A 368 -6.48 27.53 33.17
N GLY A 369 -7.80 27.74 33.09
CA GLY A 369 -8.71 27.82 34.23
C GLY A 369 -9.24 26.48 34.77
N GLY A 370 -8.74 25.34 34.29
CA GLY A 370 -9.17 23.99 34.73
C GLY A 370 -10.42 23.43 34.05
N ASN A 371 -10.89 24.04 32.95
CA ASN A 371 -12.08 23.61 32.24
C ASN A 371 -11.76 22.58 31.13
N GLU A 372 -12.13 21.31 31.34
CA GLU A 372 -11.89 20.23 30.36
C GLU A 372 -12.66 20.44 29.04
N THR A 373 -13.87 20.99 29.08
CA THR A 373 -14.68 21.30 27.88
C THR A 373 -13.99 22.32 26.97
N MET A 374 -13.22 23.24 27.57
CA MET A 374 -12.34 24.15 26.84
C MET A 374 -11.07 23.45 26.35
N ALA A 375 -10.46 22.57 27.16
CA ALA A 375 -9.29 21.77 26.74
C ALA A 375 -9.57 20.94 25.48
N TYR A 376 -10.76 20.34 25.41
CA TYR A 376 -11.18 19.54 24.27
C TYR A 376 -11.71 20.37 23.09
N CYS A 377 -11.78 21.71 23.20
CA CYS A 377 -12.31 22.60 22.16
C CYS A 377 -13.68 22.13 21.62
N VAL A 378 -14.59 21.82 22.54
CA VAL A 378 -15.98 21.39 22.26
C VAL A 378 -16.77 22.51 21.58
N PRO A 379 -17.64 22.24 20.59
CA PRO A 379 -18.45 23.26 19.92
C PRO A 379 -19.11 24.27 20.87
N GLY A 380 -18.85 25.55 20.63
CA GLY A 380 -19.33 26.67 21.46
C GLY A 380 -18.51 26.97 22.72
N SER A 381 -17.57 26.12 23.15
CA SER A 381 -16.85 26.30 24.43
C SER A 381 -15.86 27.46 24.46
N LEU A 382 -15.54 28.04 23.30
CA LEU A 382 -14.57 29.13 23.14
C LEU A 382 -15.22 30.51 22.91
N ASN A 383 -16.56 30.60 22.86
CA ASN A 383 -17.28 31.82 22.45
C ASN A 383 -16.94 33.05 23.33
N ASP A 384 -16.83 32.85 24.64
CA ASP A 384 -16.51 33.90 25.63
C ASP A 384 -15.00 33.95 25.96
N THR A 385 -14.15 33.29 25.16
CA THR A 385 -12.70 33.21 25.38
C THR A 385 -11.95 34.06 24.36
N ASP A 386 -10.98 34.87 24.81
CA ASP A 386 -10.13 35.66 23.92
C ASP A 386 -9.12 34.77 23.17
N VAL A 387 -9.59 34.14 22.08
CA VAL A 387 -8.80 33.33 21.14
C VAL A 387 -8.62 33.99 19.77
N LYS A 388 -9.24 35.15 19.54
CA LYS A 388 -9.33 35.77 18.22
C LYS A 388 -7.96 36.19 17.68
N GLY A 389 -7.59 35.69 16.51
CA GLY A 389 -6.29 35.93 15.89
C GLY A 389 -5.10 35.19 16.52
N LYS A 390 -5.37 34.25 17.44
CA LYS A 390 -4.34 33.50 18.20
C LYS A 390 -4.14 32.08 17.67
N VAL A 391 -3.05 31.44 18.07
CA VAL A 391 -2.89 29.98 18.00
C VAL A 391 -3.57 29.38 19.23
N VAL A 392 -4.50 28.44 19.04
CA VAL A 392 -5.17 27.75 20.16
C VAL A 392 -4.57 26.36 20.35
N LEU A 393 -4.19 26.03 21.59
CA LEU A 393 -3.82 24.67 21.98
C LEU A 393 -5.10 23.90 22.37
N CYS A 394 -5.43 22.86 21.61
CA CYS A 394 -6.52 21.92 21.90
C CYS A 394 -5.94 20.54 22.25
N VAL A 395 -6.61 19.79 23.12
CA VAL A 395 -6.25 18.41 23.47
C VAL A 395 -7.08 17.42 22.64
N GLY A 396 -6.48 16.28 22.28
CA GLY A 396 -7.18 15.11 21.72
C GLY A 396 -8.29 14.58 22.64
N GLY A 397 -9.06 13.59 22.18
CA GLY A 397 -10.12 12.97 22.99
C GLY A 397 -11.36 13.85 23.22
N GLY A 398 -12.10 13.57 24.30
CA GLY A 398 -13.35 14.26 24.67
C GLY A 398 -14.54 14.00 23.76
N GLY A 399 -14.52 12.93 22.94
CA GLY A 399 -15.59 12.60 21.99
C GLY A 399 -15.68 13.48 20.74
N ILE A 400 -14.89 14.56 20.65
CA ILE A 400 -14.89 15.52 19.52
C ILE A 400 -13.80 15.16 18.51
N SER A 401 -14.14 15.10 17.22
CA SER A 401 -13.17 14.86 16.15
C SER A 401 -12.18 16.04 16.02
N ARG A 402 -10.92 15.76 15.66
CA ARG A 402 -9.86 16.79 15.56
C ARG A 402 -10.17 17.87 14.51
N ILE A 403 -10.99 17.54 13.51
CA ILE A 403 -11.52 18.49 12.52
C ILE A 403 -12.59 19.39 13.17
N ALA A 404 -13.52 18.84 13.97
CA ALA A 404 -14.54 19.60 14.69
C ALA A 404 -13.96 20.52 15.79
N LYS A 405 -12.86 20.10 16.46
CA LYS A 405 -12.06 20.98 17.33
C LYS A 405 -11.57 22.20 16.56
N GLY A 406 -11.04 21.98 15.35
CA GLY A 406 -10.62 23.04 14.44
C GLY A 406 -11.76 23.96 14.00
N GLN A 407 -12.95 23.42 13.77
CA GLN A 407 -14.14 24.23 13.46
C GLN A 407 -14.51 25.14 14.63
N THR A 408 -14.50 24.63 15.87
CA THR A 408 -14.72 25.44 17.09
C THR A 408 -13.70 26.58 17.21
N VAL A 409 -12.42 26.32 16.97
CA VAL A 409 -11.36 27.36 16.98
C VAL A 409 -11.59 28.39 15.88
N LYS A 410 -11.97 27.95 14.68
CA LYS A 410 -12.23 28.82 13.52
C LYS A 410 -13.46 29.72 13.74
N ASP A 411 -14.54 29.18 14.30
CA ASP A 411 -15.78 29.91 14.57
C ASP A 411 -15.58 30.98 15.66
N ALA A 412 -14.74 30.69 16.66
CA ALA A 412 -14.28 31.68 17.65
C ALA A 412 -13.21 32.66 17.11
N GLY A 413 -12.84 32.57 15.82
CA GLY A 413 -11.93 33.49 15.14
C GLY A 413 -10.44 33.25 15.42
N GLY A 414 -10.04 32.07 15.90
CA GLY A 414 -8.64 31.67 16.04
C GLY A 414 -7.92 31.58 14.68
N ALA A 415 -6.65 31.96 14.65
CA ALA A 415 -5.84 32.00 13.44
C ALA A 415 -5.24 30.64 13.06
N ALA A 416 -4.91 29.81 14.07
CA ALA A 416 -4.37 28.47 13.90
C ALA A 416 -4.69 27.59 15.11
N MET A 417 -4.52 26.27 14.97
CA MET A 417 -4.71 25.30 16.05
C MET A 417 -3.55 24.32 16.17
N ILE A 418 -3.00 24.16 17.37
CA ILE A 418 -2.14 23.02 17.71
C ILE A 418 -3.02 22.00 18.43
N VAL A 419 -3.06 20.76 17.94
CA VAL A 419 -3.73 19.66 18.64
C VAL A 419 -2.67 18.77 19.27
N SER A 420 -2.66 18.67 20.60
CA SER A 420 -1.78 17.75 21.32
C SER A 420 -2.52 16.47 21.72
N ASN A 421 -1.91 15.31 21.48
CA ASN A 421 -2.38 14.06 22.03
C ASN A 421 -2.38 14.05 23.57
N ASP A 422 -3.30 13.26 24.14
CA ASP A 422 -3.38 12.98 25.57
C ASP A 422 -2.46 11.79 25.95
N ALA A 423 -2.49 11.36 27.22
CA ALA A 423 -1.64 10.27 27.70
C ALA A 423 -2.05 8.88 27.19
N VAL A 424 -3.27 8.73 26.68
CA VAL A 424 -3.83 7.49 26.12
C VAL A 424 -3.42 7.37 24.65
N THR A 425 -3.83 8.34 23.81
CA THR A 425 -3.52 8.35 22.38
C THR A 425 -2.02 8.52 22.13
N ALA A 426 -1.36 9.29 22.98
CA ALA A 426 0.09 9.44 23.12
C ALA A 426 0.86 9.83 21.84
N TYR A 427 1.13 8.87 20.96
CA TYR A 427 1.95 9.06 19.75
C TYR A 427 1.18 8.80 18.45
N ASP A 428 -0.12 8.48 18.51
CA ASP A 428 -1.01 8.32 17.35
C ASP A 428 -1.27 9.69 16.67
N ILE A 429 -0.32 10.14 15.86
CA ILE A 429 -0.47 11.36 15.04
C ILE A 429 -1.22 11.00 13.76
N LYS A 430 -2.22 11.82 13.41
CA LYS A 430 -3.01 11.69 12.17
C LYS A 430 -2.95 13.02 11.41
N PRO A 431 -2.58 13.01 10.12
CA PRO A 431 -2.52 14.20 9.28
C PRO A 431 -3.93 14.59 8.81
N ASP A 432 -4.76 15.16 9.69
CA ASP A 432 -6.13 15.52 9.32
C ASP A 432 -6.20 16.68 8.32
N ALA A 433 -7.24 16.66 7.48
CA ALA A 433 -7.61 17.79 6.63
C ALA A 433 -8.41 18.81 7.47
N HIS A 434 -7.70 19.55 8.32
CA HIS A 434 -8.31 20.56 9.20
C HIS A 434 -8.93 21.73 8.41
N VAL A 435 -9.93 22.39 9.01
CA VAL A 435 -10.66 23.52 8.40
C VAL A 435 -9.95 24.89 8.52
N LEU A 436 -8.83 24.94 9.24
CA LEU A 436 -7.95 26.09 9.47
C LEU A 436 -6.49 25.59 9.58
N PRO A 437 -5.47 26.48 9.49
CA PRO A 437 -4.06 26.11 9.68
C PRO A 437 -3.86 25.36 11.01
N ALA A 438 -3.38 24.12 10.94
CA ALA A 438 -3.25 23.29 12.13
C ALA A 438 -2.09 22.30 12.07
N ALA A 439 -1.63 21.86 13.24
CA ALA A 439 -0.63 20.82 13.40
C ALA A 439 -1.04 19.87 14.54
N HIS A 440 -1.10 18.58 14.24
CA HIS A 440 -1.36 17.53 15.22
C HIS A 440 -0.02 16.99 15.72
N VAL A 441 0.28 17.20 17.02
CA VAL A 441 1.51 16.78 17.68
C VAL A 441 1.25 15.65 18.69
N SER A 442 2.27 14.84 18.96
CA SER A 442 2.22 13.80 20.00
C SER A 442 2.08 14.40 21.41
N TYR A 443 2.05 13.54 22.43
CA TYR A 443 2.07 13.89 23.86
C TYR A 443 3.23 14.80 24.26
N ALA A 444 4.26 14.96 23.41
CA ALA A 444 5.24 16.03 23.53
C ALA A 444 4.58 17.43 23.67
N GLY A 445 3.36 17.62 23.17
CA GLY A 445 2.55 18.83 23.34
C GLY A 445 2.27 19.22 24.80
N GLN A 446 2.44 18.33 25.79
CA GLN A 446 2.45 18.73 27.20
C GLN A 446 3.57 19.73 27.54
N LYS A 447 4.69 19.72 26.79
CA LYS A 447 5.72 20.75 26.89
C LYS A 447 5.24 22.10 26.35
N ILE A 448 4.33 22.11 25.35
CA ILE A 448 3.71 23.35 24.85
C ILE A 448 2.83 23.96 25.95
N LYS A 449 2.03 23.14 26.65
CA LYS A 449 1.28 23.57 27.84
C LYS A 449 2.20 24.09 28.96
N ALA A 450 3.35 23.44 29.19
CA ALA A 450 4.35 23.93 30.14
C ALA A 450 4.99 25.27 29.72
N TYR A 451 5.28 25.45 28.42
CA TYR A 451 5.77 26.72 27.86
C TYR A 451 4.75 27.85 28.04
N ILE A 452 3.47 27.61 27.76
CA ILE A 452 2.38 28.59 27.97
C ILE A 452 2.37 29.10 29.41
N ASN A 453 2.57 28.21 30.39
CA ASN A 453 2.63 28.56 31.81
C ASN A 453 3.98 29.18 32.25
N SER A 454 5.00 29.21 31.40
CA SER A 454 6.35 29.70 31.74
C SER A 454 6.59 31.18 31.42
N THR A 455 5.70 31.82 30.66
CA THR A 455 5.83 33.21 30.21
C THR A 455 4.47 33.92 30.19
N SER A 456 4.47 35.24 30.38
CA SER A 456 3.26 36.07 30.26
C SER A 456 2.87 36.38 28.81
N THR A 457 3.76 36.12 27.85
CA THR A 457 3.53 36.37 26.42
C THR A 457 3.94 35.15 25.56
N PRO A 458 3.29 33.98 25.75
CA PRO A 458 3.57 32.81 24.93
C PRO A 458 3.14 33.04 23.49
N THR A 459 3.96 32.61 22.54
CA THR A 459 3.69 32.69 21.11
C THR A 459 4.04 31.38 20.40
N ALA A 460 3.41 31.13 19.25
CA ALA A 460 3.74 30.01 18.39
C ALA A 460 3.41 30.31 16.93
N THR A 461 3.91 29.46 16.04
CA THR A 461 3.51 29.40 14.63
C THR A 461 3.55 27.97 14.11
N ILE A 462 3.12 27.77 12.87
CA ILE A 462 3.12 26.45 12.21
C ILE A 462 3.94 26.54 10.92
N ILE A 463 4.96 25.69 10.78
CA ILE A 463 5.77 25.57 9.57
C ILE A 463 5.36 24.31 8.81
N PHE A 464 4.58 24.51 7.75
CA PHE A 464 4.21 23.47 6.80
C PHE A 464 5.41 23.07 5.93
N LYS A 465 5.71 21.76 5.87
CA LYS A 465 6.83 21.20 5.10
C LYS A 465 6.38 20.21 4.01
N GLY A 466 5.06 20.11 3.76
CA GLY A 466 4.49 19.20 2.77
C GLY A 466 4.73 17.73 3.11
N THR A 467 5.00 16.93 2.08
CA THR A 467 5.31 15.51 2.21
C THR A 467 6.81 15.29 2.34
N VAL A 468 7.24 14.70 3.46
CA VAL A 468 8.65 14.39 3.76
C VAL A 468 8.84 12.88 3.75
N LEU A 469 9.87 12.40 3.05
CA LEU A 469 10.28 10.98 2.96
C LEU A 469 11.62 10.76 3.68
N GLY A 470 12.03 9.50 3.85
CA GLY A 470 13.33 9.13 4.40
C GLY A 470 13.42 9.15 5.94
N THR A 471 12.28 9.09 6.64
CA THR A 471 12.22 8.99 8.12
C THR A 471 12.87 7.70 8.61
N LYS A 472 14.17 7.76 8.95
CA LYS A 472 15.03 6.59 9.23
C LYS A 472 14.56 5.67 10.38
N SER A 473 13.72 6.17 11.29
CA SER A 473 13.17 5.33 12.37
C SER A 473 12.13 4.33 11.88
N ALA A 474 11.55 4.53 10.68
CA ALA A 474 10.52 3.67 10.10
C ALA A 474 11.06 2.34 9.53
N PRO A 475 10.25 1.26 9.54
CA PRO A 475 8.97 1.15 10.21
C PRO A 475 9.11 1.17 11.74
N MET A 476 8.15 1.80 12.41
CA MET A 476 7.90 1.71 13.86
C MET A 476 6.53 1.09 14.07
N VAL A 477 6.32 0.33 15.14
CA VAL A 477 4.99 -0.25 15.41
C VAL A 477 4.05 0.82 15.95
N ALA A 478 2.93 1.05 15.26
CA ALA A 478 1.98 2.11 15.54
C ALA A 478 1.41 2.00 16.97
N SER A 479 1.26 3.10 17.70
CA SER A 479 0.88 3.06 19.12
C SER A 479 -0.52 2.48 19.35
N PHE A 480 -1.45 2.71 18.44
CA PHE A 480 -2.78 2.09 18.47
C PHE A 480 -2.76 0.60 18.12
N SER A 481 -1.75 0.08 17.40
CA SER A 481 -1.74 -1.34 17.01
C SER A 481 -1.78 -2.21 18.26
N SER A 482 -2.80 -3.08 18.35
CA SER A 482 -2.96 -4.01 19.47
C SER A 482 -1.80 -5.00 19.60
N ARG A 483 -1.69 -5.59 20.80
CA ARG A 483 -0.54 -6.43 21.22
C ARG A 483 -1.00 -7.77 21.76
N GLY A 484 -0.16 -8.79 21.59
CA GLY A 484 -0.29 -10.06 22.30
C GLY A 484 0.22 -9.98 23.75
N PRO A 485 0.44 -11.12 24.42
CA PRO A 485 0.16 -12.48 23.90
C PRO A 485 -1.33 -12.72 23.68
N SER A 486 -1.64 -13.71 22.85
CA SER A 486 -3.01 -14.22 22.68
C SER A 486 -3.53 -14.72 24.04
N LEU A 487 -4.80 -14.45 24.35
CA LEU A 487 -5.48 -15.01 25.52
C LEU A 487 -6.06 -16.41 25.23
N SER A 488 -6.58 -16.63 24.02
CA SER A 488 -7.21 -17.88 23.60
C SER A 488 -6.19 -18.97 23.20
N SER A 489 -4.95 -18.61 22.86
CA SER A 489 -3.84 -19.55 22.65
C SER A 489 -2.47 -18.94 23.04
N PRO A 490 -2.16 -18.81 24.34
CA PRO A 490 -0.94 -18.15 24.81
C PRO A 490 0.39 -18.77 24.34
N GLY A 491 0.37 -20.03 23.87
CA GLY A 491 1.52 -20.71 23.29
C GLY A 491 1.83 -20.33 21.83
N ILE A 492 0.97 -19.54 21.18
CA ILE A 492 1.12 -19.13 19.77
C ILE A 492 1.22 -17.60 19.74
N LEU A 493 2.35 -17.10 19.23
CA LEU A 493 2.64 -15.67 19.20
C LEU A 493 1.74 -14.93 18.20
N LYS A 494 1.20 -13.78 18.63
CA LYS A 494 0.36 -12.87 17.83
C LYS A 494 0.71 -11.40 18.17
N PRO A 495 0.57 -10.45 17.23
CA PRO A 495 0.25 -10.64 15.82
C PRO A 495 1.37 -11.41 15.08
N ASP A 496 1.08 -11.95 13.90
CA ASP A 496 2.05 -12.76 13.15
C ASP A 496 3.16 -11.90 12.51
N ILE A 497 2.84 -10.66 12.15
CA ILE A 497 3.67 -9.75 11.35
C ILE A 497 3.09 -8.32 11.44
N ILE A 498 3.87 -7.29 11.08
CA ILE A 498 3.38 -5.92 10.90
C ILE A 498 3.53 -5.45 9.44
N GLY A 499 2.57 -4.64 8.98
CA GLY A 499 2.58 -4.02 7.65
C GLY A 499 2.29 -2.51 7.71
N PRO A 500 2.42 -1.78 6.60
CA PRO A 500 2.13 -0.35 6.54
C PRO A 500 0.67 -0.07 6.91
N GLY A 501 0.46 0.78 7.92
CA GLY A 501 -0.87 1.03 8.47
C GLY A 501 -1.03 2.41 9.12
N VAL A 502 -0.12 3.35 8.85
CA VAL A 502 -0.18 4.75 9.33
C VAL A 502 -0.02 5.69 8.15
N SER A 503 -0.87 6.71 8.05
CA SER A 503 -0.81 7.77 7.02
C SER A 503 -0.74 7.25 5.58
N ILE A 504 -1.47 6.15 5.29
CA ILE A 504 -1.54 5.51 3.98
C ILE A 504 -2.54 6.27 3.09
N LEU A 505 -2.16 6.53 1.83
CA LEU A 505 -3.03 7.14 0.83
C LEU A 505 -3.69 6.04 0.00
N ALA A 506 -5.02 6.08 -0.13
CA ALA A 506 -5.82 5.10 -0.85
C ALA A 506 -7.16 5.72 -1.32
N ALA A 507 -7.95 4.95 -2.09
CA ALA A 507 -9.19 5.45 -2.69
C ALA A 507 -10.21 5.87 -1.62
N ARG A 508 -10.88 7.00 -1.84
CA ARG A 508 -11.98 7.48 -1.00
C ARG A 508 -13.32 7.18 -1.66
N TYR A 509 -14.32 6.87 -0.84
CA TYR A 509 -15.71 6.94 -1.26
C TYR A 509 -16.08 8.37 -1.71
N MET A 510 -16.58 8.50 -2.94
CA MET A 510 -17.19 9.72 -3.45
C MET A 510 -18.66 9.73 -3.04
N SER A 511 -19.05 10.65 -2.16
CA SER A 511 -20.48 10.89 -1.89
C SER A 511 -21.17 11.39 -3.14
N MET A 512 -22.40 10.93 -3.37
CA MET A 512 -23.27 11.43 -4.45
C MET A 512 -23.65 12.90 -4.25
N ASP A 513 -23.60 13.40 -3.00
CA ASP A 513 -23.95 14.78 -2.64
C ASP A 513 -22.81 15.76 -2.95
N ASN A 514 -22.59 15.96 -4.24
CA ASN A 514 -21.51 16.78 -4.81
C ASN A 514 -21.66 18.28 -4.47
N THR A 515 -21.08 18.69 -3.35
CA THR A 515 -21.07 20.08 -2.85
C THR A 515 -19.69 20.75 -2.90
N THR A 516 -18.67 20.05 -3.39
CA THR A 516 -17.32 20.58 -3.62
C THR A 516 -16.92 20.35 -5.08
N ASN A 517 -16.76 21.44 -5.85
CA ASN A 517 -16.47 21.43 -7.28
C ASN A 517 -15.07 20.87 -7.62
N ASP A 518 -14.89 19.55 -7.52
CA ASP A 518 -13.73 18.82 -8.04
C ASP A 518 -14.18 17.49 -8.70
N SER A 519 -15.22 17.57 -9.53
CA SER A 519 -15.89 16.44 -10.20
C SER A 519 -15.09 15.82 -11.36
N THR A 520 -13.76 15.95 -11.31
CA THR A 520 -12.83 15.50 -12.36
C THR A 520 -11.60 14.77 -11.81
N ASN A 521 -11.33 14.82 -10.51
CA ASN A 521 -10.25 14.08 -9.86
C ASN A 521 -10.83 12.89 -9.08
N ALA A 522 -10.23 11.70 -9.23
CA ALA A 522 -10.54 10.57 -8.37
C ALA A 522 -10.14 10.92 -6.93
N SER A 523 -11.11 10.94 -6.01
CA SER A 523 -10.85 11.43 -4.66
C SER A 523 -10.08 10.41 -3.82
N PHE A 524 -8.94 10.82 -3.30
CA PHE A 524 -8.15 10.03 -2.36
C PHE A 524 -8.38 10.50 -0.93
N SER A 525 -8.09 9.61 0.02
CA SER A 525 -8.06 9.90 1.45
C SER A 525 -6.77 9.39 2.07
N MET A 526 -6.54 9.74 3.34
CA MET A 526 -5.42 9.24 4.12
C MET A 526 -5.93 8.63 5.42
N ALA A 527 -5.48 7.42 5.77
CA ALA A 527 -5.96 6.67 6.94
C ALA A 527 -4.84 5.95 7.69
N SER A 528 -5.13 5.63 8.95
CA SER A 528 -4.27 4.86 9.87
C SER A 528 -5.12 3.81 10.60
N GLY A 529 -4.69 2.55 10.60
CA GLY A 529 -5.38 1.43 11.23
C GLY A 529 -4.76 0.07 10.85
N THR A 530 -4.92 -0.94 11.70
CA THR A 530 -4.59 -2.35 11.37
C THR A 530 -5.46 -2.90 10.25
N SER A 531 -6.67 -2.35 10.08
CA SER A 531 -7.54 -2.54 8.93
C SER A 531 -6.91 -2.08 7.60
N ILE A 532 -5.85 -1.25 7.63
CA ILE A 532 -5.11 -0.80 6.46
C ILE A 532 -3.85 -1.65 6.23
N SER A 533 -3.19 -2.15 7.28
CA SER A 533 -2.07 -3.10 7.14
C SER A 533 -2.51 -4.49 6.72
N CYS A 534 -3.71 -4.93 7.10
CA CYS A 534 -4.31 -6.19 6.64
C CYS A 534 -4.39 -6.31 5.09
N PRO A 535 -4.99 -5.38 4.33
CA PRO A 535 -5.08 -5.47 2.88
C PRO A 535 -3.72 -5.36 2.18
N HIS A 536 -2.71 -4.69 2.77
CA HIS A 536 -1.34 -4.77 2.26
C HIS A 536 -0.88 -6.23 2.21
N LEU A 537 -0.90 -6.93 3.34
CA LEU A 537 -0.35 -8.28 3.38
C LEU A 537 -1.26 -9.32 2.69
N CYS A 538 -2.56 -9.04 2.59
CA CYS A 538 -3.49 -9.78 1.72
C CYS A 538 -3.11 -9.65 0.23
N GLY A 539 -2.88 -8.43 -0.27
CA GLY A 539 -2.44 -8.21 -1.64
C GLY A 539 -1.08 -8.86 -1.94
N ILE A 540 -0.16 -8.90 -0.97
CA ILE A 540 1.13 -9.59 -1.14
C ILE A 540 0.97 -11.11 -1.07
N ALA A 541 0.05 -11.64 -0.27
CA ALA A 541 -0.34 -13.05 -0.32
C ALA A 541 -0.92 -13.42 -1.70
N ALA A 542 -1.65 -12.51 -2.36
CA ALA A 542 -2.10 -12.69 -3.73
C ALA A 542 -0.94 -12.67 -4.77
N LEU A 543 0.09 -11.83 -4.57
CA LEU A 543 1.32 -11.92 -5.38
C LEU A 543 2.01 -13.29 -5.19
N LEU A 544 2.15 -13.76 -3.95
CA LEU A 544 2.73 -15.08 -3.65
C LEU A 544 1.91 -16.22 -4.28
N LYS A 545 0.57 -16.14 -4.22
CA LYS A 545 -0.34 -17.13 -4.83
C LYS A 545 -0.33 -17.10 -6.37
N SER A 546 -0.05 -15.95 -6.99
CA SER A 546 0.12 -15.84 -8.45
C SER A 546 1.45 -16.46 -8.89
N ALA A 547 2.53 -16.22 -8.14
CA ALA A 547 3.85 -16.80 -8.42
C ALA A 547 3.94 -18.31 -8.08
N HIS A 548 3.20 -18.76 -7.07
CA HIS A 548 3.18 -20.15 -6.59
C HIS A 548 1.74 -20.66 -6.38
N PRO A 549 1.01 -21.01 -7.46
CA PRO A 549 -0.40 -21.40 -7.37
C PRO A 549 -0.65 -22.68 -6.55
N ASP A 550 0.34 -23.55 -6.43
CA ASP A 550 0.31 -24.80 -5.67
C ASP A 550 0.47 -24.61 -4.16
N TRP A 551 1.00 -23.46 -3.70
CA TRP A 551 1.24 -23.24 -2.27
C TRP A 551 -0.06 -23.20 -1.47
N SER A 552 -0.02 -23.87 -0.31
CA SER A 552 -1.06 -23.80 0.71
C SER A 552 -1.02 -22.46 1.45
N PRO A 553 -2.11 -22.05 2.12
CA PRO A 553 -2.11 -20.84 2.93
C PRO A 553 -1.02 -20.81 4.01
N ALA A 554 -0.71 -21.97 4.61
CA ALA A 554 0.36 -22.10 5.59
C ALA A 554 1.77 -21.87 4.98
N ALA A 555 2.00 -22.31 3.73
CA ALA A 555 3.26 -22.03 3.03
C ALA A 555 3.41 -20.54 2.71
N ILE A 556 2.32 -19.88 2.26
CA ILE A 556 2.29 -18.43 2.03
C ILE A 556 2.54 -17.66 3.34
N LYS A 557 1.83 -18.01 4.43
CA LYS A 557 2.03 -17.41 5.76
C LYS A 557 3.47 -17.59 6.24
N SER A 558 4.03 -18.79 6.09
CA SER A 558 5.43 -19.07 6.42
C SER A 558 6.40 -18.23 5.60
N ALA A 559 6.20 -18.08 4.29
CA ALA A 559 7.05 -17.25 3.45
C ALA A 559 7.01 -15.76 3.83
N LEU A 560 5.82 -15.22 4.18
CA LEU A 560 5.66 -13.85 4.68
C LEU A 560 6.44 -13.65 6.00
N MET A 561 6.20 -14.50 7.01
CA MET A 561 6.79 -14.35 8.35
C MET A 561 8.31 -14.63 8.35
N THR A 562 8.76 -15.76 7.78
CA THR A 562 10.18 -16.18 7.85
C THR A 562 11.15 -15.29 7.08
N SER A 563 10.65 -14.33 6.30
CA SER A 563 11.47 -13.43 5.48
C SER A 563 11.25 -11.94 5.73
N ALA A 564 10.45 -11.59 6.74
CA ALA A 564 10.23 -10.23 7.21
C ALA A 564 11.42 -9.68 8.01
N THR A 565 11.68 -8.37 7.90
CA THR A 565 12.78 -7.68 8.59
C THR A 565 12.45 -7.40 10.06
N GLN A 566 13.47 -7.43 10.92
CA GLN A 566 13.37 -7.03 12.33
C GLN A 566 14.00 -5.65 12.59
N THR A 567 14.56 -5.00 11.56
CA THR A 567 15.23 -3.69 11.66
C THR A 567 14.55 -2.62 10.82
N ASN A 568 14.61 -1.39 11.32
CA ASN A 568 14.21 -0.18 10.62
C ASN A 568 15.27 0.32 9.61
N LEU A 569 14.96 1.40 8.87
CA LEU A 569 15.88 2.02 7.89
C LEU A 569 17.18 2.57 8.50
N ASN A 570 17.29 2.69 9.82
CA ASN A 570 18.52 3.02 10.54
C ASN A 570 19.32 1.77 10.95
N GLY A 571 18.95 0.57 10.50
CA GLY A 571 19.57 -0.71 10.87
C GLY A 571 19.37 -1.09 12.35
N SER A 572 18.51 -0.39 13.07
CA SER A 572 18.20 -0.60 14.48
C SER A 572 16.97 -1.50 14.62
N LEU A 573 16.81 -2.24 15.72
CA LEU A 573 15.60 -3.03 15.95
C LEU A 573 14.33 -2.16 15.91
N ILE A 574 13.25 -2.70 15.36
CA ILE A 574 11.97 -1.99 15.23
C ILE A 574 11.39 -1.66 16.62
N ALA A 575 11.37 -0.38 16.95
CA ALA A 575 10.73 0.14 18.16
C ALA A 575 9.22 0.35 17.96
N ASN A 576 8.49 0.56 19.06
CA ASN A 576 7.16 1.18 18.99
C ASN A 576 7.26 2.71 18.99
N GLU A 577 6.20 3.40 18.58
CA GLU A 577 6.16 4.87 18.54
C GLU A 577 6.37 5.56 19.91
N ARG A 578 6.19 4.84 21.03
CA ARG A 578 6.53 5.36 22.37
C ARG A 578 8.04 5.38 22.67
N LEU A 579 8.89 5.07 21.69
CA LEU A 579 10.35 4.91 21.77
C LEU A 579 10.82 3.87 22.79
N LEU A 580 9.92 2.99 23.23
CA LEU A 580 10.25 1.83 24.04
C LEU A 580 10.63 0.66 23.13
N GLN A 581 11.61 -0.13 23.56
CA GLN A 581 11.77 -1.48 23.02
C GLN A 581 10.46 -2.25 23.25
N PRO A 582 9.92 -2.98 22.26
CA PRO A 582 8.73 -3.79 22.46
C PRO A 582 8.99 -4.84 23.55
N THR A 583 8.08 -4.93 24.53
CA THR A 583 8.25 -5.78 25.73
C THR A 583 8.26 -7.28 25.44
N PHE A 584 7.96 -7.70 24.21
CA PHE A 584 8.34 -9.00 23.67
C PHE A 584 9.38 -8.81 22.57
N SER A 585 10.59 -9.30 22.83
CA SER A 585 11.74 -9.28 21.90
C SER A 585 11.67 -10.33 20.79
N LEU A 586 10.53 -11.02 20.66
CA LEU A 586 10.29 -12.05 19.66
C LEU A 586 9.24 -11.55 18.66
N LEU A 587 9.69 -11.37 17.41
CA LEU A 587 8.86 -11.24 16.21
C LEU A 587 8.02 -9.95 16.07
N VAL A 588 8.56 -8.79 16.50
CA VAL A 588 8.22 -7.54 15.79
C VAL A 588 8.91 -7.57 14.42
N GLN A 589 8.22 -8.17 13.46
CA GLN A 589 8.68 -8.37 12.09
C GLN A 589 7.88 -7.50 11.13
N ALA A 590 8.54 -6.57 10.44
CA ALA A 590 7.94 -5.79 9.36
C ALA A 590 8.14 -6.48 8.01
N MET A 591 7.08 -6.50 7.21
CA MET A 591 7.19 -6.90 5.80
C MET A 591 8.19 -5.99 5.07
N SER A 592 9.11 -6.57 4.29
CA SER A 592 9.98 -5.85 3.35
C SER A 592 10.41 -6.79 2.24
N ILE A 593 9.94 -6.57 1.02
CA ILE A 593 9.96 -7.57 -0.05
C ILE A 593 11.29 -7.56 -0.79
N HIS A 594 12.01 -8.65 -0.63
CA HIS A 594 13.27 -8.91 -1.31
C HIS A 594 13.09 -9.99 -2.37
N ARG A 595 13.81 -9.89 -3.50
CA ARG A 595 13.79 -10.87 -4.60
C ARG A 595 14.03 -12.33 -4.15
N ARG A 596 14.68 -12.53 -3.00
CA ARG A 596 14.90 -13.85 -2.38
C ARG A 596 13.60 -14.51 -1.90
N GLN A 597 12.58 -13.77 -1.49
CA GLN A 597 11.35 -14.32 -0.88
C GLN A 597 10.57 -15.20 -1.86
N LEU A 598 10.39 -14.72 -3.08
CA LEU A 598 9.67 -15.41 -4.15
C LEU A 598 10.47 -16.56 -4.81
N ILE A 599 11.77 -16.68 -4.52
CA ILE A 599 12.67 -17.65 -5.20
C ILE A 599 13.23 -18.69 -4.22
N GLN A 600 13.58 -18.30 -2.99
CA GLN A 600 14.30 -19.16 -2.03
C GLN A 600 13.44 -19.79 -0.93
N ALA A 601 12.14 -19.50 -0.84
CA ALA A 601 11.23 -20.20 0.09
C ALA A 601 11.30 -21.73 -0.05
N SER A 602 11.57 -22.23 -1.27
CA SER A 602 11.84 -23.64 -1.57
C SER A 602 12.95 -24.26 -0.70
N SER A 603 14.01 -23.51 -0.35
CA SER A 603 15.07 -24.03 0.55
C SER A 603 14.60 -24.19 1.99
N THR A 604 13.76 -23.29 2.50
CA THR A 604 13.18 -23.39 3.85
C THR A 604 12.15 -24.53 3.93
N ILE A 605 11.34 -24.71 2.88
CA ILE A 605 10.39 -25.82 2.75
C ILE A 605 11.13 -27.16 2.62
N SER A 606 12.28 -27.20 1.93
CA SER A 606 13.12 -28.40 1.85
C SER A 606 13.72 -28.82 3.19
N ALA A 607 14.07 -27.87 4.06
CA ALA A 607 14.49 -28.17 5.43
C ALA A 607 13.36 -28.81 6.26
N LEU A 608 12.12 -28.33 6.10
CA LEU A 608 10.93 -28.91 6.75
C LEU A 608 10.60 -30.34 6.27
N LYS A 609 10.94 -30.70 5.03
CA LYS A 609 10.86 -32.09 4.54
C LYS A 609 11.87 -33.04 5.20
N ILE A 610 12.91 -32.53 5.85
CA ILE A 610 13.90 -33.36 6.57
C ILE A 610 13.43 -33.62 8.02
N THR A 611 12.81 -32.64 8.68
CA THR A 611 12.26 -32.83 10.04
C THR A 611 10.98 -33.66 10.09
N SER A 612 10.20 -33.75 9.00
CA SER A 612 9.01 -34.62 8.91
C SER A 612 9.30 -36.14 8.93
N HIS A 613 10.56 -36.56 8.96
CA HIS A 613 10.96 -37.96 9.20
C HIS A 613 11.50 -38.22 10.62
N ILE A 614 11.54 -37.21 11.49
CA ILE A 614 12.08 -37.32 12.85
C ILE A 614 10.95 -37.45 13.90
N TYR A 615 9.70 -37.15 13.53
CA TYR A 615 8.51 -37.28 14.38
C TYR A 615 7.55 -38.38 13.91
N ALA A 616 8.11 -39.51 13.46
CA ALA A 616 7.35 -40.67 12.95
C ALA A 616 7.87 -42.00 13.54
N VAL A 617 8.12 -42.01 14.86
CA VAL A 617 8.36 -43.18 15.72
C VAL A 617 7.64 -42.95 17.05
#